data_AF-A0A1Y6KKL9-F1
#
_entry.id   AF-A0A1Y6KKL9-F1
#
_cell.length_a   1.000
_cell.length_b   1.000
_cell.length_c   1.000
_cell.angle_alpha   90.00
_cell.angle_beta   90.00
_cell.angle_gamma   90.00
#
_symmetry.space_group_name_H-M   'P 1'
#
loop_
_entity.id
_entity.type
_entity.pdbx_description
1 polymer ?
#
loop_
_entity_poly.entity_id
_entity_poly.type
_entity_poly.pdbx_seq_one_letter_code
_entity_poly.pdbx_strand_id
1 'polypeptide(L)'
;MKALLSIVAIPIMLLNAFGGIVSGIWLAILGQWWAIGYGIAGLFVSTTLLGFAMMPGLIFAAPAAMLAERGKLLLAFPLLLLSQLYTYIVVIAWCVLVFIFFMSHSTASLFWPLLIWSYGAALGPLMYMAHREEMAGDHSGAWMTTAFAQLSYIVMAVTAAFTDAALFILAAIFGVLMLLGMLIQTGAAIVMVMEQKRLEMI
;
A
#
# COMPACT_ATOMS: atom_id res chain seq x y z
N MET A 1 -9.55 -22.91 6.42
CA MET A 1 -8.62 -21.80 6.12
C MET A 1 -8.72 -21.30 4.67
N LYS A 2 -8.64 -22.16 3.64
CA LYS A 2 -8.74 -21.72 2.23
C LYS A 2 -10.05 -20.99 1.88
N ALA A 3 -11.20 -21.45 2.39
CA ALA A 3 -12.51 -20.84 2.14
C ALA A 3 -12.66 -19.40 2.69
N LEU A 4 -12.07 -19.11 3.86
CA LEU A 4 -12.08 -17.77 4.46
C LEU A 4 -11.20 -16.79 3.66
N LEU A 5 -10.03 -17.25 3.21
CA LEU A 5 -9.14 -16.45 2.37
C LEU A 5 -9.77 -16.15 1.01
N SER A 6 -10.47 -17.11 0.41
CA SER A 6 -11.15 -16.90 -0.88
C SER A 6 -12.30 -15.90 -0.80
N ILE A 7 -13.02 -15.82 0.33
CA ILE A 7 -14.14 -14.86 0.50
C ILE A 7 -13.64 -13.41 0.45
N VAL A 8 -12.44 -13.14 0.98
CA VAL A 8 -11.85 -11.80 1.00
C VAL A 8 -11.02 -11.53 -0.27
N ALA A 9 -10.32 -12.54 -0.79
CA ALA A 9 -9.45 -12.39 -1.95
C ALA A 9 -10.23 -12.15 -3.26
N ILE A 10 -11.40 -12.79 -3.45
CA ILE A 10 -12.17 -12.66 -4.69
C ILE A 10 -12.66 -11.20 -4.90
N PRO A 11 -13.30 -10.54 -3.91
CA PRO A 11 -13.67 -9.13 -4.05
C PRO A 11 -12.49 -8.20 -4.30
N ILE A 12 -11.35 -8.43 -3.63
CA ILE A 12 -10.14 -7.62 -3.83
C ILE A 12 -9.61 -7.81 -5.25
N MET A 13 -9.58 -9.04 -5.76
CA MET A 13 -9.13 -9.34 -7.11
C MET A 13 -10.04 -8.68 -8.16
N LEU A 14 -11.36 -8.73 -7.96
CA LEU A 14 -12.32 -8.04 -8.82
C LEU A 14 -12.16 -6.52 -8.74
N LEU A 15 -11.94 -5.96 -7.55
CA LEU A 15 -11.69 -4.53 -7.38
C LEU A 15 -10.39 -4.09 -8.04
N ASN A 16 -9.34 -4.90 -7.96
CA ASN A 16 -8.06 -4.64 -8.62
C ASN A 16 -8.16 -4.72 -10.15
N ALA A 17 -8.90 -5.70 -10.67
CA ALA A 17 -9.02 -5.93 -12.12
C ALA A 17 -10.04 -5.00 -12.79
N PHE A 18 -11.19 -4.79 -12.16
CA PHE A 18 -12.33 -4.08 -12.75
C PHE A 18 -12.64 -2.75 -12.07
N GLY A 19 -12.16 -2.51 -10.85
CA GLY A 19 -12.49 -1.29 -10.10
C GLY A 19 -12.15 -0.03 -10.88
N GLY A 20 -10.94 0.06 -11.43
CA GLY A 20 -10.54 1.19 -12.28
C GLY A 20 -11.39 1.32 -13.56
N ILE A 21 -11.64 0.22 -14.27
CA ILE A 21 -12.40 0.26 -15.54
C ILE A 21 -13.86 0.65 -15.29
N VAL A 22 -14.52 -0.02 -14.34
CA VAL A 22 -15.94 0.20 -14.03
C VAL A 22 -16.15 1.60 -13.47
N SER A 23 -15.32 2.06 -12.54
CA SER A 23 -15.44 3.42 -12.00
C SER A 23 -15.05 4.49 -13.02
N GLY A 24 -14.07 4.24 -13.88
CA GLY A 24 -13.71 5.14 -14.98
C GLY A 24 -14.84 5.32 -15.98
N ILE A 25 -15.49 4.23 -16.41
CA ILE A 25 -16.67 4.29 -17.29
C ILE A 25 -17.82 5.02 -16.59
N TRP A 26 -18.04 4.74 -15.30
CA TRP A 26 -19.09 5.41 -14.54
C TRP A 26 -18.84 6.93 -14.44
N LEU A 27 -17.62 7.35 -14.11
CA LEU A 27 -17.24 8.77 -14.08
C LEU A 27 -17.38 9.42 -15.47
N ALA A 28 -17.11 8.69 -16.55
CA ALA A 28 -17.26 9.21 -17.91
C ALA A 28 -18.74 9.47 -18.26
N ILE A 29 -19.64 8.56 -17.85
CA ILE A 29 -21.10 8.73 -18.02
C ILE A 29 -21.60 9.93 -17.20
N LEU A 30 -21.04 10.15 -16.01
CA LEU A 30 -21.35 11.31 -15.16
C LEU A 30 -20.66 12.61 -15.61
N GLY A 31 -19.92 12.59 -16.72
CA GLY A 31 -19.23 13.76 -17.28
C GLY A 31 -18.00 14.23 -16.49
N GLN A 32 -17.51 13.43 -15.53
CA GLN A 32 -16.40 13.78 -14.64
C GLN A 32 -15.03 13.43 -15.26
N TRP A 33 -14.75 14.03 -16.42
CA TRP A 33 -13.51 13.79 -17.16
C TRP A 33 -12.25 14.25 -16.43
N TRP A 34 -12.36 15.25 -15.55
CA TRP A 34 -11.23 15.70 -14.73
C TRP A 34 -10.74 14.54 -13.84
N ALA A 35 -11.65 13.84 -13.14
CA ALA A 35 -11.28 12.77 -12.21
C ALA A 35 -10.55 11.64 -12.94
N ILE A 36 -11.00 11.28 -14.13
CA ILE A 36 -10.36 10.28 -15.00
C ILE A 36 -8.98 10.76 -15.42
N GLY A 37 -8.87 11.99 -15.91
CA GLY A 37 -7.60 12.58 -16.34
C GLY A 37 -6.57 12.60 -15.21
N TYR A 38 -6.96 13.07 -14.01
CA TYR A 38 -6.08 13.10 -12.84
C TYR A 38 -5.75 11.70 -12.32
N GLY A 39 -6.66 10.73 -12.41
CA GLY A 39 -6.36 9.35 -12.03
C GLY A 39 -5.34 8.71 -12.98
N ILE A 40 -5.54 8.85 -14.29
CA ILE A 40 -4.62 8.28 -15.29
C ILE A 40 -3.26 8.99 -15.25
N ALA A 41 -3.24 10.33 -15.28
CA ALA A 41 -2.01 11.10 -15.14
C ALA A 41 -1.35 10.80 -13.79
N GLY A 42 -2.16 10.67 -12.75
CA GLY A 42 -1.79 10.22 -11.42
C GLY A 42 -1.02 8.92 -11.48
N LEU A 43 -1.50 7.86 -12.15
CA LEU A 43 -0.82 6.57 -12.22
C LEU A 43 0.62 6.66 -12.77
N PHE A 44 0.86 7.47 -13.80
CA PHE A 44 2.19 7.65 -14.38
C PHE A 44 3.10 8.56 -13.54
N VAL A 45 2.56 9.67 -13.05
CA VAL A 45 3.35 10.63 -12.26
C VAL A 45 3.67 10.05 -10.89
N SER A 46 2.70 9.38 -10.27
CA SER A 46 2.81 8.81 -8.93
C SER A 46 3.80 7.68 -8.82
N THR A 47 3.99 6.83 -9.83
CA THR A 47 5.01 5.78 -9.77
C THR A 47 6.40 6.40 -9.66
N THR A 48 6.65 7.44 -10.44
CA THR A 48 7.90 8.20 -10.37
C THR A 48 8.00 8.94 -9.03
N LEU A 49 6.95 9.66 -8.65
CA LEU A 49 6.94 10.51 -7.46
C LEU A 49 7.05 9.70 -6.16
N LEU A 50 6.37 8.55 -6.08
CA LEU A 50 6.53 7.58 -5.01
C LEU A 50 7.94 7.00 -5.01
N GLY A 51 8.47 6.58 -6.16
CA GLY A 51 9.85 6.09 -6.25
C GLY A 51 10.85 7.10 -5.68
N PHE A 52 10.75 8.38 -6.06
CA PHE A 52 11.55 9.46 -5.48
C PHE A 52 11.29 9.64 -3.97
N ALA A 53 10.03 9.57 -3.53
CA ALA A 53 9.68 9.70 -2.13
C ALA A 53 10.17 8.51 -1.27
N MET A 54 10.31 7.32 -1.84
CA MET A 54 10.82 6.13 -1.16
C MET A 54 12.36 6.10 -1.10
N MET A 55 13.07 6.84 -1.97
CA MET A 55 14.55 6.85 -2.02
C MET A 55 15.24 7.20 -0.70
N PRO A 56 14.76 8.15 0.13
CA PRO A 56 15.38 8.40 1.43
C PRO A 56 15.36 7.18 2.36
N GLY A 57 14.41 6.24 2.18
CA GLY A 57 14.41 4.97 2.89
C GLY A 57 15.65 4.11 2.58
N LEU A 58 16.19 4.22 1.36
CA LEU A 58 17.40 3.50 0.95
C LEU A 58 18.65 3.94 1.72
N ILE A 59 18.67 5.16 2.26
CA ILE A 59 19.77 5.65 3.12
C ILE A 59 19.91 4.78 4.37
N PHE A 60 18.79 4.25 4.86
CA PHE A 60 18.77 3.33 5.99
C PHE A 60 18.86 1.86 5.54
N ALA A 61 18.24 1.51 4.41
CA ALA A 61 18.23 0.14 3.90
C ALA A 61 19.61 -0.35 3.44
N ALA A 62 20.37 0.48 2.71
CA ALA A 62 21.67 0.10 2.14
C ALA A 62 22.71 -0.28 3.21
N PRO A 63 22.99 0.55 4.24
CA PRO A 63 23.91 0.16 5.32
C PRO A 63 23.38 -1.04 6.11
N ALA A 64 22.06 -1.18 6.27
CA ALA A 64 21.49 -2.31 6.97
C ALA A 64 21.69 -3.63 6.20
N ALA A 65 21.53 -3.63 4.88
CA ALA A 65 21.83 -4.79 4.03
C ALA A 65 23.31 -5.19 4.14
N MET A 66 24.25 -4.23 4.05
CA MET A 66 25.68 -4.50 4.19
C MET A 66 26.05 -5.05 5.59
N LEU A 67 25.36 -4.61 6.65
CA LEU A 67 25.56 -5.10 8.02
C LEU A 67 24.94 -6.50 8.22
N ALA A 68 23.80 -6.77 7.57
CA ALA A 68 23.13 -8.07 7.59
C ALA A 68 23.96 -9.15 6.88
N GLU A 69 24.53 -8.83 5.70
CA GLU A 69 25.45 -9.71 4.97
C GLU A 69 26.71 -10.06 5.79
N ARG A 70 27.16 -9.15 6.66
CA ARG A 70 28.29 -9.36 7.56
C ARG A 70 27.93 -10.12 8.85
N GLY A 71 26.71 -10.68 8.94
CA GLY A 71 26.22 -11.43 10.09
C GLY A 71 25.87 -10.58 11.32
N LYS A 72 26.00 -9.24 11.24
CA LYS A 72 25.72 -8.31 12.35
C LYS A 72 24.23 -7.92 12.39
N LEU A 73 23.36 -8.92 12.40
CA LEU A 73 21.90 -8.78 12.35
C LEU A 73 21.34 -7.87 13.47
N LEU A 74 21.93 -7.91 14.66
CA LEU A 74 21.53 -7.04 15.78
C LEU A 74 21.72 -5.54 15.49
N LEU A 75 22.74 -5.19 14.70
CA LEU A 75 23.01 -3.80 14.32
C LEU A 75 22.25 -3.39 13.05
N ALA A 76 21.97 -4.35 12.15
CA ALA A 76 21.17 -4.12 10.95
C ALA A 76 19.68 -3.90 11.28
N PHE A 77 19.17 -4.58 12.31
CA PHE A 77 17.75 -4.57 12.69
C PHE A 77 17.16 -3.17 12.92
N PRO A 78 17.73 -2.28 13.75
CA PRO A 78 17.16 -0.94 13.94
C PRO A 78 17.16 -0.10 12.66
N LEU A 79 18.15 -0.25 11.78
CA LEU A 79 18.21 0.48 10.51
C LEU A 79 17.17 -0.05 9.50
N LEU A 80 16.98 -1.36 9.43
CA LEU A 80 15.91 -1.98 8.64
C LEU A 80 14.53 -1.51 9.11
N LEU A 81 14.31 -1.47 10.42
CA LEU A 81 13.06 -1.01 11.00
C LEU A 81 12.78 0.47 10.71
N LEU A 82 13.82 1.32 10.73
CA LEU A 82 13.70 2.74 10.36
C LEU A 82 13.37 2.92 8.87
N SER A 83 14.04 2.16 8.00
CA SER A 83 13.74 2.13 6.57
C SER A 83 12.29 1.72 6.32
N GLN A 84 11.85 0.64 6.95
CA GLN A 84 10.49 0.12 6.81
C GLN A 84 9.46 1.11 7.34
N LEU A 85 9.69 1.72 8.50
CA LEU A 85 8.81 2.75 9.06
C LEU A 85 8.69 3.94 8.11
N TYR A 86 9.79 4.40 7.54
CA TYR A 86 9.78 5.47 6.54
C TYR A 86 8.95 5.10 5.31
N THR A 87 9.16 3.90 4.75
CA THR A 87 8.39 3.38 3.62
C THR A 87 6.90 3.37 3.93
N TYR A 88 6.49 2.88 5.10
CA TYR A 88 5.09 2.85 5.53
C TYR A 88 4.51 4.25 5.69
N ILE A 89 5.25 5.21 6.25
CA ILE A 89 4.82 6.61 6.38
C ILE A 89 4.56 7.22 5.00
N VAL A 90 5.47 7.01 4.04
CA VAL A 90 5.30 7.52 2.66
C VAL A 90 4.05 6.93 2.01
N VAL A 91 3.83 5.62 2.16
CA VAL A 91 2.63 4.94 1.64
C VAL A 91 1.35 5.47 2.28
N ILE A 92 1.35 5.63 3.61
CA ILE A 92 0.21 6.20 4.35
C ILE A 92 -0.09 7.61 3.85
N ALA A 93 0.92 8.47 3.80
CA ALA A 93 0.77 9.85 3.34
C ALA A 93 0.20 9.89 1.92
N TRP A 94 0.72 9.06 1.01
CA TRP A 94 0.23 8.98 -0.37
C TRP A 94 -1.22 8.52 -0.46
N CYS A 95 -1.55 7.38 0.15
CA CYS A 95 -2.90 6.82 0.07
C CYS A 95 -3.95 7.76 0.69
N VAL A 96 -3.62 8.39 1.81
CA VAL A 96 -4.49 9.37 2.48
C VAL A 96 -4.64 10.63 1.64
N LEU A 97 -3.56 11.15 1.04
CA LEU A 97 -3.62 12.34 0.19
C LEU A 97 -4.50 12.09 -1.04
N VAL A 98 -4.30 10.96 -1.74
CA VAL A 98 -5.13 10.58 -2.89
C VAL A 98 -6.60 10.43 -2.48
N PHE A 99 -6.87 9.77 -1.34
CA PHE A 99 -8.24 9.64 -0.83
C PHE A 99 -8.88 11.01 -0.56
N ILE A 100 -8.20 11.90 0.16
CA ILE A 100 -8.72 13.25 0.47
C ILE A 100 -8.95 14.06 -0.80
N PHE A 101 -8.03 13.98 -1.77
CA PHE A 101 -8.14 14.70 -3.04
C PHE A 101 -9.43 14.34 -3.81
N PHE A 102 -9.75 13.04 -3.92
CA PHE A 102 -10.97 12.60 -4.62
C PHE A 102 -12.23 12.81 -3.77
N MET A 103 -12.17 12.52 -2.47
CA MET A 103 -13.36 12.61 -1.59
C MET A 103 -13.79 14.05 -1.29
N SER A 104 -12.86 15.01 -1.26
CA SER A 104 -13.19 16.44 -1.10
C SER A 104 -14.01 17.01 -2.25
N HIS A 105 -13.97 16.38 -3.43
CA HIS A 105 -14.76 16.77 -4.61
C HIS A 105 -16.01 15.89 -4.79
N SER A 106 -16.31 15.02 -3.83
CA SER A 106 -17.44 14.10 -3.94
C SER A 106 -18.76 14.80 -3.62
N THR A 107 -19.75 14.51 -4.46
CA THR A 107 -21.17 14.79 -4.21
C THR A 107 -21.92 13.46 -4.14
N ALA A 108 -23.18 13.45 -3.70
CA ALA A 108 -23.94 12.22 -3.46
C ALA A 108 -23.98 11.26 -4.67
N SER A 109 -24.01 11.78 -5.91
CA SER A 109 -23.98 10.98 -7.14
C SER A 109 -22.59 10.50 -7.54
N LEU A 110 -21.53 11.13 -7.01
CA LEU A 110 -20.13 10.86 -7.34
C LEU A 110 -19.40 10.02 -6.30
N PHE A 111 -19.99 9.86 -5.11
CA PHE A 111 -19.36 9.22 -3.96
C PHE A 111 -18.78 7.84 -4.29
N TRP A 112 -19.63 6.90 -4.75
CA TRP A 112 -19.22 5.54 -5.10
C TRP A 112 -18.21 5.45 -6.23
N PRO A 113 -18.42 6.10 -7.39
CA PRO A 113 -17.45 6.02 -8.48
C PRO A 113 -16.11 6.70 -8.12
N LEU A 114 -16.11 7.81 -7.38
CA LEU A 114 -14.86 8.45 -6.93
C LEU A 114 -14.10 7.59 -5.91
N LEU A 115 -14.79 6.92 -4.98
CA LEU A 115 -14.20 6.06 -3.96
C LEU A 115 -13.48 4.84 -4.57
N ILE A 116 -14.11 4.22 -5.59
CA ILE A 116 -13.50 3.10 -6.32
C ILE A 116 -12.36 3.60 -7.21
N TRP A 117 -12.49 4.77 -7.82
CA TRP A 117 -11.45 5.36 -8.65
C TRP A 117 -10.22 5.76 -7.82
N SER A 118 -10.43 6.35 -6.64
CA SER A 118 -9.36 6.75 -5.74
C SER A 118 -8.58 5.55 -5.20
N TYR A 119 -9.23 4.40 -5.00
CA TYR A 119 -8.57 3.12 -4.70
C TYR A 119 -7.57 2.75 -5.80
N GLY A 120 -8.03 2.76 -7.06
CA GLY A 120 -7.17 2.44 -8.21
C GLY A 120 -6.01 3.43 -8.38
N ALA A 121 -6.28 4.72 -8.24
CA ALA A 121 -5.27 5.77 -8.36
C ALA A 121 -4.23 5.72 -7.22
N ALA A 122 -4.63 5.39 -5.99
CA ALA A 122 -3.74 5.31 -4.85
C ALA A 122 -2.86 4.06 -4.86
N LEU A 123 -3.46 2.91 -5.17
CA LEU A 123 -2.81 1.60 -5.02
C LEU A 123 -2.20 1.07 -6.31
N GLY A 124 -2.67 1.50 -7.48
CA GLY A 124 -2.10 1.11 -8.77
C GLY A 124 -0.57 1.28 -8.85
N PRO A 125 -0.01 2.42 -8.41
CA PRO A 125 1.44 2.65 -8.41
C PRO A 125 2.19 1.71 -7.46
N LEU A 126 1.62 1.43 -6.29
CA LEU A 126 2.19 0.52 -5.29
C LEU A 126 2.19 -0.92 -5.81
N MET A 127 1.09 -1.37 -6.43
CA MET A 127 1.01 -2.68 -7.07
C MET A 127 2.03 -2.83 -8.21
N TYR A 128 2.21 -1.78 -9.02
CA TYR A 128 3.21 -1.79 -10.09
C TYR A 128 4.64 -1.91 -9.53
N MET A 129 4.98 -1.15 -8.48
CA MET A 129 6.30 -1.23 -7.84
C MET A 129 6.54 -2.61 -7.21
N ALA A 130 5.56 -3.14 -6.48
CA ALA A 130 5.67 -4.47 -5.88
C ALA A 130 5.88 -5.57 -6.92
N HIS A 131 5.18 -5.50 -8.06
CA HIS A 131 5.35 -6.47 -9.14
C HIS A 131 6.74 -6.37 -9.81
N ARG A 132 7.27 -5.14 -9.95
CA ARG A 132 8.62 -4.94 -10.49
C ARG A 132 9.72 -5.48 -9.57
N GLU A 133 9.56 -5.35 -8.26
CA GLU A 133 10.51 -5.90 -7.29
C GLU A 133 10.50 -7.43 -7.29
N GLU A 134 9.31 -8.03 -7.36
CA GLU A 134 9.14 -9.48 -7.49
C GLU A 134 9.82 -10.02 -8.76
N MET A 135 9.65 -9.32 -9.89
CA MET A 135 10.32 -9.66 -11.16
C MET A 135 11.84 -9.52 -11.10
N ALA A 136 12.36 -8.63 -10.25
CA ALA A 136 13.79 -8.43 -10.05
C ALA A 136 14.42 -9.51 -9.14
N GLY A 137 13.62 -10.45 -8.61
CA GLY A 137 14.07 -11.50 -7.69
C GLY A 137 14.28 -11.02 -6.25
N ASP A 138 13.95 -9.75 -5.98
CA ASP A 138 14.00 -9.20 -4.64
C ASP A 138 12.67 -9.52 -3.93
N HIS A 139 12.71 -10.43 -2.95
CA HIS A 139 11.56 -10.74 -2.09
C HIS A 139 11.39 -9.66 -1.00
N SER A 140 11.70 -8.42 -1.37
CA SER A 140 11.50 -7.22 -0.61
C SER A 140 10.08 -7.20 -0.04
N GLY A 141 9.97 -6.59 1.14
CA GLY A 141 8.72 -6.44 1.85
C GLY A 141 7.59 -5.71 1.10
N ALA A 142 7.80 -5.23 -0.12
CA ALA A 142 6.83 -4.48 -0.91
C ALA A 142 5.51 -5.24 -1.16
N TRP A 143 5.54 -6.57 -1.35
CA TRP A 143 4.30 -7.34 -1.55
C TRP A 143 3.37 -7.25 -0.33
N MET A 144 3.95 -7.38 0.87
CA MET A 144 3.21 -7.35 2.13
C MET A 144 2.72 -5.93 2.42
N THR A 145 3.57 -4.92 2.22
CA THR A 145 3.19 -3.50 2.35
C THR A 145 2.02 -3.16 1.43
N THR A 146 2.03 -3.65 0.20
CA THR A 146 0.95 -3.42 -0.78
C THR A 146 -0.34 -4.14 -0.39
N ALA A 147 -0.25 -5.38 0.11
CA ALA A 147 -1.41 -6.12 0.60
C ALA A 147 -2.07 -5.42 1.80
N PHE A 148 -1.27 -4.95 2.76
CA PHE A 148 -1.79 -4.16 3.89
C PHE A 148 -2.33 -2.81 3.45
N ALA A 149 -1.73 -2.15 2.46
CA ALA A 149 -2.26 -0.91 1.91
C ALA A 149 -3.64 -1.14 1.25
N GLN A 150 -3.81 -2.22 0.47
CA GLN A 150 -5.11 -2.61 -0.10
C GLN A 150 -6.16 -2.85 0.99
N LEU A 151 -5.84 -3.66 2.00
CA LEU A 151 -6.73 -3.97 3.12
C LEU A 151 -7.12 -2.69 3.87
N SER A 152 -6.13 -1.87 4.23
CA SER A 152 -6.32 -0.62 4.97
C SER A 152 -7.18 0.36 4.18
N TYR A 153 -6.97 0.45 2.87
CA TYR A 153 -7.78 1.31 2.01
C TYR A 153 -9.23 0.85 1.96
N ILE A 154 -9.47 -0.46 1.84
CA ILE A 154 -10.83 -1.01 1.82
C ILE A 154 -11.55 -0.72 3.14
N VAL A 155 -10.89 -0.93 4.28
CA VAL A 155 -11.49 -0.64 5.59
C VAL A 155 -11.78 0.86 5.73
N MET A 156 -10.87 1.72 5.31
CA MET A 156 -11.07 3.17 5.28
C MET A 156 -12.25 3.56 4.38
N ALA A 157 -12.33 2.99 3.17
CA ALA A 157 -13.35 3.28 2.18
C ALA A 157 -14.75 2.80 2.63
N VAL A 158 -14.83 1.60 3.23
CA VAL A 158 -16.06 1.08 3.84
C VAL A 158 -16.49 1.96 5.01
N THR A 159 -15.56 2.35 5.88
CA THR A 159 -15.87 3.24 7.01
C THR A 159 -16.42 4.57 6.49
N ALA A 160 -15.78 5.16 5.47
CA ALA A 160 -16.26 6.38 4.84
C ALA A 160 -17.64 6.24 4.17
N ALA A 161 -17.99 5.04 3.70
CA ALA A 161 -19.27 4.77 3.04
C ALA A 161 -20.45 4.61 4.01
N PHE A 162 -20.19 4.13 5.23
CA PHE A 162 -21.23 3.85 6.23
C PHE A 162 -21.24 4.82 7.41
N THR A 163 -20.25 5.71 7.52
CA THR A 163 -20.12 6.64 8.63
C THR A 163 -19.70 8.02 8.16
N ASP A 164 -20.18 9.07 8.83
CA ASP A 164 -19.71 10.46 8.65
C ASP A 164 -18.41 10.71 9.42
N ALA A 165 -17.50 9.73 9.46
CA ALA A 165 -16.25 9.84 10.18
C ALA A 165 -15.40 10.98 9.61
N ALA A 166 -14.82 11.79 10.51
CA ALA A 166 -13.91 12.85 10.12
C ALA A 166 -12.70 12.28 9.36
N LEU A 167 -12.16 13.04 8.39
CA LEU A 167 -11.01 12.61 7.57
C LEU A 167 -9.80 12.20 8.40
N PHE A 168 -9.57 12.85 9.55
CA PHE A 168 -8.52 12.47 10.50
C PHE A 168 -8.71 11.07 11.07
N ILE A 169 -9.96 10.67 11.38
CA ILE A 169 -10.28 9.33 11.90
C ILE A 169 -10.03 8.29 10.81
N LEU A 170 -10.44 8.56 9.57
CA LEU A 170 -10.18 7.69 8.42
C LEU A 170 -8.68 7.49 8.17
N ALA A 171 -7.89 8.57 8.23
CA ALA A 171 -6.44 8.52 8.13
C ALA A 171 -5.81 7.74 9.29
N ALA A 172 -6.33 7.89 10.52
CA ALA A 172 -5.88 7.13 11.68
C ALA A 172 -6.18 5.63 11.54
N ILE A 173 -7.36 5.23 11.05
CA ILE A 173 -7.70 3.83 10.76
C ILE A 173 -6.71 3.24 9.75
N PHE A 174 -6.45 3.96 8.66
CA PHE A 174 -5.49 3.53 7.65
C PHE A 174 -4.08 3.37 8.25
N GLY A 175 -3.63 4.36 9.02
CA GLY A 175 -2.32 4.35 9.67
C GLY A 175 -2.16 3.21 10.68
N VAL A 176 -3.16 2.94 11.51
CA VAL A 176 -3.13 1.84 12.50
C VAL A 176 -3.04 0.48 11.81
N LEU A 177 -3.84 0.24 10.76
CA LEU A 177 -3.79 -1.02 10.02
C LEU A 177 -2.45 -1.22 9.30
N MET A 178 -1.89 -0.16 8.75
CA MET A 178 -0.54 -0.18 8.17
C MET A 178 0.54 -0.46 9.22
N LEU A 179 0.46 0.15 10.41
CA LEU A 179 1.39 -0.14 11.50
C LEU A 179 1.31 -1.60 11.96
N LEU A 180 0.11 -2.17 12.03
CA LEU A 180 -0.06 -3.61 12.31
C LEU A 180 0.60 -4.45 11.23
N GLY A 181 0.45 -4.08 9.96
CA GLY A 181 1.11 -4.73 8.83
C GLY A 181 2.63 -4.70 8.94
N MET A 182 3.19 -3.55 9.32
CA MET A 182 4.62 -3.39 9.56
C MET A 182 5.12 -4.34 10.65
N LEU A 183 4.44 -4.40 11.80
CA LEU A 183 4.82 -5.27 12.92
C LEU A 183 4.77 -6.75 12.53
N ILE A 184 3.75 -7.17 11.80
CA ILE A 184 3.62 -8.55 11.30
C ILE A 184 4.76 -8.88 10.34
N GLN A 185 5.06 -7.96 9.42
CA GLN A 185 6.13 -8.12 8.45
C GLN A 185 7.51 -8.23 9.12
N THR A 186 7.81 -7.35 10.07
CA THR A 186 9.07 -7.42 10.82
C THR A 186 9.16 -8.70 11.65
N GLY A 187 8.06 -9.12 12.28
CA GLY A 187 7.99 -10.37 13.03
C GLY A 187 8.28 -11.60 12.15
N ALA A 188 7.67 -11.66 10.96
CA ALA A 188 7.93 -12.72 10.00
C ALA A 188 9.40 -12.75 9.54
N ALA A 189 10.00 -11.58 9.31
CA ALA A 189 11.41 -11.47 8.95
C ALA A 189 12.34 -12.02 10.04
N ILE A 190 12.06 -11.73 11.31
CA ILE A 190 12.84 -12.26 12.44
C ILE A 190 12.76 -13.79 12.51
N VAL A 191 11.56 -14.36 12.36
CA VAL A 191 11.35 -15.82 12.42
C VAL A 191 12.14 -16.51 11.32
N MET A 192 12.12 -16.00 10.09
CA MET A 192 12.89 -16.57 8.98
C MET A 192 14.40 -16.57 9.27
N VAL A 193 14.93 -15.48 9.81
CA VAL A 193 16.35 -15.38 10.19
C VAL A 193 16.70 -16.37 11.31
N MET A 194 15.81 -16.58 12.28
CA MET A 194 16.01 -17.56 13.35
C MET A 194 16.01 -19.00 12.82
N GLU A 195 15.11 -19.34 11.89
CA GLU A 195 15.06 -20.67 11.26
C GLU A 195 16.31 -20.94 10.42
N GLN A 196 16.78 -19.95 9.66
CA GLN A 196 17.97 -20.09 8.82
C GLN A 196 19.22 -20.39 9.67
N LYS A 197 19.41 -19.67 10.77
CA LYS A 197 20.48 -19.98 11.74
C LYS A 197 20.34 -21.35 12.38
N ARG A 198 19.12 -21.83 12.61
CA ARG A 198 18.87 -23.16 13.18
C ARG A 198 19.27 -24.27 12.21
N LEU A 199 19.05 -24.08 10.92
CA LEU A 199 19.40 -25.04 9.87
C LEU A 199 20.91 -25.09 9.61
N GLU A 200 21.64 -23.98 9.74
CA GLU A 200 23.11 -23.95 9.63
C GLU A 200 23.83 -24.66 10.79
N MET A 201 23.13 -24.95 11.89
CA MET A 201 23.68 -25.62 13.08
C MET A 201 23.43 -27.14 13.12
N ILE A 202 22.71 -27.71 12.14
CA ILE A 202 22.40 -29.15 12.02
C ILE A 202 23.24 -29.74 10.88
#